data_AF-A0A2T3JT58-F1
#
_entry.id   AF-A0A2T3JT58-F1
#
_cell.length_a   1.000
_cell.length_b   1.000
_cell.length_c   1.000
_cell.angle_alpha   90.00
_cell.angle_beta   90.00
_cell.angle_gamma   90.00
#
_symmetry.space_group_name_H-M   'P 1'
#
loop_
_entity.id
_entity.type
_entity.pdbx_description
1 polymer ?
#
loop_
_entity_poly.entity_id
_entity_poly.type
_entity_poly.pdbx_seq_one_letter_code
_entity_poly.pdbx_strand_id
1 'polypeptide(L)'
;MPWIMTTTASNKIEAYSFDVMSKSPQKKFKLVVLQSVIEAPKSSFILTPKLLNELKLNNVAVFDSKKEARIEYNKLNIGTCRYIELKLDFTKEFLSNHVWYGSKSNGSWVQHIPM
;
A
#
# COMPACT_ATOMS: atom_id res chain seq x y z
N MET A 1 -7.82 -3.28 -4.26
CA MET A 1 -7.23 -2.26 -3.36
C MET A 1 -6.06 -2.92 -2.66
N PRO A 2 -4.84 -2.36 -2.71
CA PRO A 2 -3.67 -3.02 -2.17
C PRO A 2 -3.68 -3.07 -0.64
N TRP A 3 -3.20 -4.17 -0.07
CA TRP A 3 -3.12 -4.41 1.37
C TRP A 3 -1.69 -4.75 1.78
N ILE A 4 -1.29 -4.31 2.97
CA ILE A 4 -0.04 -4.73 3.61
C ILE A 4 -0.35 -5.36 4.96
N MET A 5 0.58 -6.20 5.42
CA MET A 5 0.56 -6.76 6.77
C MET A 5 1.50 -5.95 7.66
N THR A 6 1.04 -5.62 8.86
CA THR A 6 1.81 -4.92 9.90
C THR A 6 1.71 -5.67 11.22
N THR A 7 2.70 -5.54 12.11
CA THR A 7 2.61 -6.10 13.46
C THR A 7 1.96 -5.11 14.43
N THR A 8 1.23 -5.64 15.41
CA THR A 8 0.68 -4.87 16.53
C THR A 8 1.52 -5.00 17.80
N ALA A 9 2.64 -5.72 17.75
CA ALA A 9 3.50 -5.96 18.92
C ALA A 9 4.46 -4.79 19.22
N SER A 10 4.56 -3.80 18.33
CA SER A 10 5.46 -2.67 18.42
C SER A 10 4.67 -1.36 18.40
N ASN A 11 5.19 -0.35 19.09
CA ASN A 11 4.68 1.03 18.98
C ASN A 11 5.10 1.69 17.65
N LYS A 12 5.97 1.04 16.88
CA LYS A 12 6.38 1.47 15.54
C LYS A 12 5.57 0.73 14.48
N ILE A 13 5.36 1.37 13.34
CA ILE A 13 4.68 0.76 12.20
C ILE A 13 5.67 -0.16 11.50
N GLU A 14 5.60 -1.43 11.82
CA GLU A 14 6.46 -2.47 11.25
C GLU A 14 5.66 -3.32 10.27
N ALA A 15 6.10 -3.36 9.02
CA ALA A 15 5.47 -4.13 7.95
C ALA A 15 6.27 -5.40 7.63
N TYR A 16 5.59 -6.42 7.13
CA TYR A 16 6.24 -7.66 6.70
C TYR A 16 6.82 -7.50 5.30
N SER A 17 8.12 -7.67 5.14
CA SER A 17 8.84 -7.73 3.88
C SER A 17 9.19 -9.14 3.47
N PHE A 18 9.21 -9.40 2.16
CA PHE A 18 9.76 -10.63 1.63
C PHE A 18 11.29 -10.60 1.73
N ASP A 19 11.88 -11.63 2.34
CA ASP A 19 13.33 -11.81 2.34
C ASP A 19 13.79 -12.32 0.97
N VAL A 20 14.22 -11.40 0.09
CA VAL A 20 14.77 -11.73 -1.24
C VAL A 20 16.03 -12.60 -1.13
N MET A 21 16.74 -12.55 0.00
CA MET A 21 17.99 -13.27 0.20
C MET A 21 17.78 -14.70 0.69
N SER A 22 16.55 -15.08 1.03
CA SER A 22 16.27 -16.41 1.57
C SER A 22 16.21 -17.47 0.47
N LYS A 23 17.25 -18.31 0.40
CA LYS A 23 17.29 -19.53 -0.44
C LYS A 23 16.38 -20.66 0.06
N SER A 24 15.57 -20.44 1.10
CA SER A 24 14.69 -21.48 1.66
C SER A 24 13.35 -21.55 0.93
N PRO A 25 12.78 -22.76 0.72
CA PRO A 25 11.46 -22.93 0.12
C PRO A 25 10.32 -22.34 0.97
N GLN A 26 10.59 -22.08 2.26
CA GLN A 26 9.70 -21.30 3.12
C GLN A 26 10.00 -19.81 2.92
N LYS A 27 9.02 -19.04 2.45
CA LYS A 27 9.10 -17.58 2.40
C LYS A 27 9.39 -17.05 3.81
N LYS A 28 10.62 -16.59 4.05
CA LYS A 28 10.94 -15.90 5.30
C LYS A 28 10.44 -14.47 5.18
N PHE A 29 9.64 -14.06 6.16
CA PHE A 29 9.20 -12.68 6.29
C PHE A 29 10.09 -11.99 7.31
N LYS A 30 10.49 -10.76 7.00
CA LYS A 30 11.22 -9.88 7.91
C LYS A 30 10.31 -8.70 8.28
N LEU A 31 10.45 -8.20 9.50
CA LEU A 31 9.79 -6.95 9.90
C LEU A 31 10.68 -5.76 9.53
N VAL A 32 10.10 -4.79 8.83
CA VAL A 32 10.73 -3.54 8.45
C VAL A 32 9.93 -2.36 8.98
N VAL A 33 10.60 -1.40 9.58
CA VAL A 33 9.95 -0.19 10.11
C VAL A 33 9.65 0.75 8.94
N LEU A 34 8.38 1.15 8.81
CA LEU A 34 7.95 2.17 7.88
C LEU A 34 7.95 3.54 8.55
N GLN A 35 8.64 4.51 7.96
CA GLN A 35 8.81 5.86 8.47
C GLN A 35 7.90 6.87 7.77
N SER A 36 7.58 6.66 6.48
CA SER A 36 6.83 7.62 5.66
C SER A 36 5.32 7.40 5.71
N VAL A 37 4.81 6.89 6.83
CA VAL A 37 3.40 6.48 6.97
C VAL A 37 2.54 7.66 7.37
N ILE A 38 1.44 7.84 6.65
CA ILE A 38 0.36 8.75 7.03
C ILE A 38 -0.88 7.90 7.28
N GLU A 39 -1.33 7.86 8.54
CA GLU A 39 -2.52 7.11 8.92
C GLU A 39 -3.80 7.81 8.45
N ALA A 40 -4.67 7.05 7.79
CA ALA A 40 -6.02 7.44 7.42
C ALA A 40 -7.05 6.66 8.28
N PRO A 41 -8.29 7.16 8.38
CA PRO A 41 -9.35 6.50 9.14
C PRO A 41 -9.55 5.03 8.72
N LYS A 42 -10.02 4.21 9.65
CA LYS A 42 -10.38 2.78 9.43
C LYS A 42 -9.21 1.84 9.12
N SER A 43 -8.04 2.05 9.72
CA SER A 43 -6.85 1.18 9.51
C SER A 43 -6.36 1.19 8.06
N SER A 44 -6.21 2.38 7.49
CA SER A 44 -5.67 2.57 6.16
C SER A 44 -4.47 3.51 6.20
N PHE A 45 -3.53 3.34 5.29
CA PHE A 45 -2.44 4.29 5.07
C PHE A 45 -2.65 5.01 3.76
N ILE A 46 -2.32 6.30 3.75
CA ILE A 46 -2.28 7.08 2.52
C ILE A 46 -1.03 6.69 1.74
N LEU A 47 -1.24 6.15 0.54
CA LEU A 47 -0.18 5.76 -0.38
C LEU A 47 0.38 6.99 -1.07
N THR A 48 1.35 7.64 -0.41
CA THR A 48 2.15 8.71 -1.01
C THR A 48 3.28 8.15 -1.90
N PRO A 49 3.86 8.94 -2.81
CA PRO A 49 5.04 8.52 -3.57
C PRO A 49 6.22 8.11 -2.68
N LYS A 50 6.39 8.77 -1.54
CA LYS A 50 7.44 8.44 -0.55
C LYS A 50 7.19 7.07 0.08
N LEU A 51 5.97 6.81 0.54
CA LEU A 51 5.59 5.50 1.09
C LEU A 51 5.72 4.41 0.03
N LEU A 52 5.29 4.66 -1.21
CA LEU A 52 5.44 3.70 -2.30
C LEU A 52 6.92 3.35 -2.56
N ASN A 53 7.80 4.35 -2.57
CA ASN A 53 9.23 4.11 -2.73
C ASN A 53 9.80 3.31 -1.55
N GLU A 54 9.40 3.64 -0.33
CA GLU A 54 9.82 2.93 0.88
C GLU A 54 9.36 1.46 0.89
N LEU A 55 8.11 1.19 0.48
CA LEU A 55 7.59 -0.17 0.34
C LEU A 55 8.39 -0.98 -0.70
N LYS A 56 8.75 -0.36 -1.82
CA LYS A 56 9.57 -1.01 -2.86
C LYS A 56 10.99 -1.29 -2.39
N LEU A 57 11.66 -0.30 -1.80
CA LEU A 57 13.05 -0.42 -1.32
C LEU A 57 13.18 -1.49 -0.24
N ASN A 58 12.21 -1.57 0.66
CA ASN A 58 12.19 -2.57 1.72
C ASN A 58 11.54 -3.90 1.29
N ASN A 59 11.13 -4.04 0.04
CA ASN A 59 10.46 -5.22 -0.51
C ASN A 59 9.27 -5.70 0.35
N VAL A 60 8.42 -4.76 0.74
CA VAL A 60 7.25 -5.03 1.58
C VAL A 60 6.23 -5.88 0.82
N ALA A 61 5.66 -6.86 1.52
CA ALA A 61 4.63 -7.71 0.95
C ALA A 61 3.33 -6.91 0.75
N VAL A 62 2.96 -6.71 -0.52
CA VAL A 62 1.70 -6.08 -0.94
C VAL A 62 0.79 -7.15 -1.53
N PHE A 63 -0.47 -7.14 -1.14
CA PHE A 63 -1.49 -8.09 -1.56
C PHE A 63 -2.64 -7.38 -2.26
N ASP A 64 -3.27 -8.03 -3.25
CA ASP A 64 -4.39 -7.44 -3.98
C ASP A 64 -5.70 -7.48 -3.17
N SER A 65 -5.77 -8.38 -2.19
CA SER A 65 -6.90 -8.52 -1.29
C SER A 65 -6.50 -8.80 0.16
N LYS A 66 -7.34 -8.37 1.11
CA LYS A 66 -7.22 -8.72 2.53
C LYS A 66 -7.25 -10.24 2.76
N LYS A 67 -7.99 -10.96 1.91
CA LYS A 67 -8.15 -12.42 2.01
C LYS A 67 -6.82 -13.13 1.71
N GLU A 68 -6.11 -12.71 0.66
CA GLU A 68 -4.77 -13.22 0.34
C GLU A 68 -3.76 -12.94 1.44
N ALA A 69 -3.74 -11.70 1.96
CA ALA A 69 -2.89 -11.34 3.09
C ALA A 69 -3.15 -12.26 4.29
N ARG A 70 -4.42 -12.56 4.59
CA ARG A 70 -4.81 -13.47 5.68
C ARG A 70 -4.38 -14.92 5.42
N ILE A 71 -4.44 -15.39 4.17
CA ILE A 71 -4.01 -16.76 3.81
C ILE A 71 -2.51 -16.90 4.02
N GLU A 72 -1.71 -15.94 3.55
CA GLU A 72 -0.25 -15.97 3.76
C GLU A 72 0.10 -15.84 5.24
N TYR A 73 -0.62 -14.99 5.98
CA TYR A 73 -0.46 -14.86 7.43
C TYR A 73 -0.73 -16.15 8.20
N ASN A 74 -1.82 -16.86 7.89
CA ASN A 74 -2.16 -18.11 8.57
C ASN A 74 -1.06 -19.18 8.44
N LYS A 75 -0.25 -19.11 7.38
CA LYS A 75 0.91 -19.99 7.20
C LYS A 75 2.09 -19.64 8.13
N LEU A 76 2.13 -18.41 8.64
CA LEU A 76 3.22 -17.89 9.48
C LEU A 76 3.00 -18.12 10.98
N ASN A 77 1.78 -18.49 11.40
CA ASN A 77 1.42 -18.77 12.80
C ASN A 77 1.82 -17.66 13.78
N ILE A 78 1.66 -16.39 13.37
CA ILE A 78 1.95 -15.23 14.21
C ILE A 78 0.67 -14.87 15.00
N GLY A 79 0.80 -14.32 16.21
CA GLY A 79 -0.34 -13.91 17.05
C GLY A 79 -0.76 -12.45 16.90
N THR A 80 0.14 -11.59 16.42
CA THR A 80 0.00 -10.12 16.42
C THR A 80 0.13 -9.53 15.01
N CYS A 81 -0.99 -9.38 14.31
CA CYS A 81 -1.00 -8.79 12.96
C CYS A 81 -2.23 -7.93 12.71
N ARG A 82 -1.98 -6.84 11.98
CA ARG A 82 -2.98 -5.91 11.47
C ARG A 82 -2.83 -5.79 9.97
N TYR A 83 -3.96 -5.88 9.28
CA TYR A 83 -4.06 -5.69 7.84
C TYR A 83 -4.40 -4.24 7.56
N ILE A 84 -3.54 -3.56 6.82
CA ILE A 84 -3.70 -2.15 6.49
C ILE A 84 -4.00 -2.02 5.01
N GLU A 85 -5.07 -1.29 4.70
CA GLU A 85 -5.41 -0.92 3.33
C GLU A 85 -4.53 0.25 2.89
N LEU A 86 -3.90 0.14 1.73
CA LEU A 86 -3.18 1.24 1.09
C LEU A 86 -4.16 2.01 0.19
N LYS A 87 -4.51 3.23 0.62
CA LYS A 87 -5.40 4.12 -0.13
C LYS A 87 -4.59 5.12 -0.93
N LEU A 88 -4.80 5.14 -2.24
CA LEU A 88 -4.33 6.23 -3.06
C LEU A 88 -5.12 7.49 -2.66
N ASP A 89 -4.44 8.43 -2.01
CA ASP A 89 -4.96 9.77 -1.88
C ASP A 89 -4.59 10.50 -3.16
N PHE A 90 -5.57 10.65 -4.05
CA PHE A 90 -5.48 11.59 -5.15
C PHE A 90 -5.60 12.99 -4.54
N THR A 91 -4.54 13.44 -3.86
CA THR A 91 -4.44 14.84 -3.46
C THR A 91 -4.59 15.70 -4.72
N LYS A 92 -5.14 16.89 -4.55
CA LYS A 92 -5.40 17.87 -5.62
C LYS A 92 -4.21 18.09 -6.57
N GLU A 93 -2.99 17.75 -6.18
CA GLU A 93 -1.79 17.76 -7.03
C GLU A 93 -1.94 16.86 -8.27
N PHE A 94 -2.52 15.66 -8.15
CA PHE A 94 -2.79 14.78 -9.29
C PHE A 94 -3.88 15.35 -10.22
N LEU A 95 -4.91 15.97 -9.64
CA LEU A 95 -5.94 16.71 -10.38
C LEU A 95 -5.41 18.02 -11.00
N SER A 96 -4.37 18.62 -10.44
CA SER A 96 -3.76 19.85 -10.96
C SER A 96 -2.79 19.58 -12.11
N ASN A 97 -2.11 18.42 -12.10
CA ASN A 97 -1.27 17.98 -13.22
C ASN A 97 -2.08 17.32 -14.34
N HIS A 98 -3.32 16.90 -14.05
CA HIS A 98 -4.30 16.47 -15.04
C HIS A 98 -5.52 17.39 -14.92
N VAL A 99 -5.36 18.63 -15.39
CA VAL A 99 -6.46 19.59 -15.39
C VAL A 99 -7.56 19.08 -16.33
N TRP A 100 -8.60 18.51 -15.75
CA TRP A 100 -9.83 18.19 -16.45
C TRP A 100 -10.59 19.49 -16.71
N TYR A 101 -10.30 20.17 -17.81
CA TYR A 101 -11.19 21.23 -18.32
C TYR A 101 -12.41 20.57 -18.98
N GLY A 102 -13.39 20.21 -18.16
CA GLY A 102 -14.71 19.80 -18.64
C GLY A 102 -15.56 21.02 -18.95
N SER A 103 -15.56 21.49 -20.20
CA SER A 103 -16.66 22.32 -20.71
C SER A 103 -17.90 21.44 -20.83
N LYS A 104 -18.97 21.81 -20.13
CA LYS A 104 -20.23 21.07 -20.15
C LYS A 104 -20.99 21.42 -21.44
N SER A 105 -20.72 20.71 -22.52
CA SER A 105 -21.61 20.69 -23.68
C SER A 105 -22.03 19.24 -24.00
N ASN A 106 -23.28 18.94 -23.70
CA ASN A 106 -24.02 17.76 -24.18
C ASN A 106 -23.46 16.37 -23.82
N GLY A 107 -23.22 16.11 -22.54
CA GLY A 107 -23.36 14.76 -21.97
C GLY A 107 -22.27 13.73 -22.29
N SER A 108 -21.14 14.12 -22.89
CA SER A 108 -20.00 13.23 -23.10
C SER A 108 -18.71 13.87 -22.56
N TRP A 109 -17.99 13.15 -21.71
CA TRP A 109 -16.66 13.56 -21.24
C TRP A 109 -15.64 13.24 -22.33
N VAL A 110 -15.10 14.26 -23.00
CA VAL A 110 -14.02 14.08 -23.98
C VAL A 110 -12.68 14.17 -23.25
N GLN A 111 -11.92 13.08 -23.29
CA GLN A 111 -10.55 13.02 -22.79
C GLN A 111 -9.61 13.66 -23.82
N HIS A 112 -8.90 14.72 -23.43
CA HIS A 112 -7.80 15.24 -24.22
C HIS A 112 -6.49 14.94 -23.50
N ILE A 113 -5.64 14.10 -24.09
CA ILE A 113 -4.27 13.85 -23.61
C ILE A 113 -3.37 14.80 -24.41
N PRO A 114 -2.71 15.79 -23.78
CA PRO A 114 -1.68 16.55 -24.49
C PRO A 114 -0.49 15.64 -24.78
N MET A 115 -0.04 15.64 -26.05
CA MET A 115 1.27 15.07 -26.43
C MET A 115 2.40 15.99 -25.94
#